data_AF-A0A2N3B9G2-F1
#
_entry.id   AF-A0A2N3B9G2-F1
#
_cell.length_a   1.000
_cell.length_b   1.000
_cell.length_c   1.000
_cell.angle_alpha   90.00
_cell.angle_beta   90.00
_cell.angle_gamma   90.00
#
_symmetry.space_group_name_H-M   'P 1'
#
loop_
_entity.id
_entity.type
_entity.pdbx_description
1 polymer ?
#
loop_
_entity_poly.entity_id
_entity_poly.type
_entity_poly.pdbx_seq_one_letter_code
_entity_poly.pdbx_strand_id
1 'polypeptide(L)'
;MTTTTKAVLKFYEQAPDEVKGYFSHLPTIIEKVSWEVAISYLFSRVELAQNNTIYCVIVKTHKVDSTLAHHAVDAEHMTRERFRNLFGVVVGKKIPHDMTATIKLAETVRDKILHGKPVSQEAMKNAVINVIKYAADFNELVSNNARLKPFGSLQGFNGAGKTLPASTSRWILRGMGFSF
;
A
#
# COMPACT_ATOMS: atom_id res chain seq x y z
N MET A 1 -7.29 27.23 0.31
CA MET A 1 -6.19 27.50 -0.63
C MET A 1 -6.34 26.55 -1.80
N THR A 2 -6.48 27.05 -3.02
CA THR A 2 -6.67 26.22 -4.21
C THR A 2 -5.38 25.48 -4.55
N THR A 3 -5.40 24.15 -4.49
CA THR A 3 -4.24 23.33 -4.84
C THR A 3 -3.96 23.43 -6.34
N THR A 4 -2.77 23.90 -6.71
CA THR A 4 -2.33 24.00 -8.11
C THR A 4 -1.60 22.74 -8.55
N THR A 5 -1.55 22.46 -9.85
CA THR A 5 -0.79 21.32 -10.39
C THR A 5 0.70 21.40 -10.00
N LYS A 6 1.29 22.60 -10.09
CA LYS A 6 2.67 22.86 -9.65
C LYS A 6 2.88 22.55 -8.16
N ALA A 7 1.90 22.84 -7.31
CA ALA A 7 1.98 22.51 -5.89
C ALA A 7 1.97 21.00 -5.64
N VAL A 8 1.16 20.23 -6.39
CA VAL A 8 1.16 18.76 -6.30
C VAL A 8 2.50 18.18 -6.75
N LEU A 9 3.03 18.63 -7.89
CA LEU A 9 4.34 18.17 -8.38
C LEU A 9 5.45 18.54 -7.39
N LYS A 10 5.44 19.74 -6.82
CA LYS A 10 6.39 20.12 -5.77
C LYS A 10 6.27 19.23 -4.53
N PHE A 11 5.06 18.87 -4.13
CA PHE A 11 4.84 17.95 -3.01
C PHE A 11 5.39 16.55 -3.31
N TYR A 12 5.18 16.05 -4.53
CA TYR A 12 5.76 14.80 -5.00
C TYR A 12 7.30 14.83 -4.97
N GLU A 13 7.93 15.92 -5.45
CA GLU A 13 9.39 16.06 -5.43
C GLU A 13 10.00 16.08 -4.01
N GLN A 14 9.21 16.53 -3.04
CA GLN A 14 9.58 16.54 -1.62
C GLN A 14 9.38 15.19 -0.92
N ALA A 15 8.71 14.22 -1.58
CA ALA A 15 8.54 12.89 -1.02
C ALA A 15 9.87 12.11 -0.99
N PRO A 16 10.01 11.10 -0.11
CA PRO A 16 11.18 10.23 -0.08
C PRO A 16 11.48 9.60 -1.45
N ASP A 17 12.76 9.39 -1.76
CA ASP A 17 13.19 8.88 -3.07
C ASP A 17 12.56 7.53 -3.41
N GLU A 18 12.38 6.64 -2.44
CA GLU A 18 11.66 5.37 -2.65
C GLU A 18 10.20 5.58 -3.11
N VAL A 19 9.49 6.55 -2.53
CA VAL A 19 8.09 6.84 -2.85
C VAL A 19 8.00 7.45 -4.25
N LYS A 20 8.92 8.36 -4.58
CA LYS A 20 9.05 8.91 -5.94
C LYS A 20 9.35 7.80 -6.94
N GLY A 21 10.33 6.95 -6.66
CA GLY A 21 10.67 5.80 -7.51
C GLY A 21 9.49 4.85 -7.71
N TYR A 22 8.72 4.59 -6.67
CA TYR A 22 7.55 3.70 -6.73
C TYR A 22 6.39 4.28 -7.56
N PHE A 23 6.25 5.61 -7.59
CA PHE A 23 5.25 6.35 -8.35
C PHE A 23 5.84 7.13 -9.54
N SER A 24 6.90 6.60 -10.15
CA SER A 24 7.71 7.32 -11.17
C SER A 24 6.92 7.83 -12.38
N HIS A 25 5.77 7.23 -12.69
CA HIS A 25 4.91 7.67 -13.80
C HIS A 25 3.94 8.81 -13.44
N LEU A 26 3.78 9.11 -12.14
CA LEU A 26 2.80 10.08 -11.67
C LEU A 26 2.94 11.48 -12.31
N PRO A 27 4.15 12.09 -12.40
CA PRO A 27 4.29 13.41 -13.01
C PRO A 27 3.79 13.43 -14.46
N THR A 28 4.22 12.44 -15.26
CA THR A 28 3.82 12.31 -16.66
C THR A 28 2.31 12.15 -16.83
N ILE A 29 1.66 11.35 -15.96
CA ILE A 29 0.22 11.12 -16.02
C ILE A 29 -0.54 12.42 -15.69
N ILE A 30 -0.10 13.16 -14.67
CA ILE A 30 -0.72 14.43 -14.27
C ILE A 30 -0.60 15.48 -15.38
N GLU A 31 0.54 15.56 -16.05
CA GLU A 31 0.81 16.59 -17.06
C GLU A 31 0.17 16.30 -18.42
N LYS A 32 0.11 15.02 -18.82
CA LYS A 32 -0.23 14.63 -20.20
C LYS A 32 -1.56 13.90 -20.35
N VAL A 33 -2.15 13.41 -19.26
CA VAL A 33 -3.32 12.53 -19.33
C VAL A 33 -4.51 13.13 -18.59
N SER A 34 -4.72 12.76 -17.32
CA SER A 34 -5.81 13.29 -16.50
C SER A 34 -5.60 12.94 -15.02
N TRP A 35 -6.30 13.65 -14.15
CA TRP A 35 -6.27 13.40 -12.71
C TRP A 35 -6.96 12.08 -12.33
N GLU A 36 -7.99 11.69 -13.06
CA GLU A 36 -8.71 10.43 -12.89
C GLU A 36 -7.80 9.22 -13.16
N VAL A 37 -6.99 9.30 -14.22
CA VAL A 37 -5.99 8.27 -14.55
C VAL A 37 -4.89 8.25 -13.49
N ALA A 38 -4.42 9.42 -13.03
CA ALA A 38 -3.44 9.51 -11.95
C ALA A 38 -3.93 8.84 -10.66
N ILE A 39 -5.17 9.09 -10.26
CA ILE A 39 -5.78 8.47 -9.07
C ILE A 39 -5.92 6.96 -9.25
N SER A 40 -6.38 6.51 -10.43
CA SER A 40 -6.52 5.07 -10.71
C SER A 40 -5.17 4.34 -10.68
N TYR A 41 -4.13 4.95 -11.25
CA TYR A 41 -2.75 4.47 -11.16
C TYR A 41 -2.28 4.40 -9.71
N LEU A 42 -2.45 5.47 -8.94
CA LEU A 42 -2.01 5.51 -7.55
C LEU A 42 -2.67 4.42 -6.70
N PHE A 43 -3.98 4.19 -6.86
CA PHE A 43 -4.69 3.18 -6.07
C PHE A 43 -4.32 1.75 -6.47
N SER A 44 -4.07 1.45 -7.75
CA SER A 44 -3.55 0.12 -8.13
C SER A 44 -2.17 -0.15 -7.52
N ARG A 45 -1.34 0.89 -7.41
CA ARG A 45 -0.03 0.83 -6.75
C ARG A 45 -0.14 0.72 -5.22
N VAL A 46 -1.11 1.39 -4.60
CA VAL A 46 -1.40 1.24 -3.15
C VAL A 46 -1.85 -0.18 -2.83
N GLU A 47 -2.80 -0.74 -3.57
CA GLU A 47 -3.30 -2.10 -3.37
C GLU A 47 -2.17 -3.13 -3.53
N LEU A 48 -1.32 -2.97 -4.55
CA LEU A 48 -0.13 -3.81 -4.75
C LEU A 48 0.84 -3.73 -3.55
N ALA A 49 1.17 -2.53 -3.08
CA ALA A 49 2.06 -2.34 -1.94
C ALA A 49 1.49 -2.97 -0.65
N GLN A 50 0.18 -2.82 -0.43
CA GLN A 50 -0.53 -3.40 0.72
C GLN A 50 -0.49 -4.93 0.69
N ASN A 51 -0.82 -5.55 -0.44
CA ASN A 51 -0.77 -7.02 -0.61
C ASN A 51 0.64 -7.56 -0.39
N ASN A 52 1.63 -6.93 -1.02
CA ASN A 52 3.03 -7.31 -0.86
C ASN A 52 3.52 -7.15 0.58
N THR A 53 2.99 -6.17 1.33
CA THR A 53 3.33 -6.02 2.76
C THR A 53 2.91 -7.25 3.55
N ILE A 54 1.69 -7.75 3.36
CA ILE A 54 1.18 -8.94 4.06
C ILE A 54 2.07 -10.15 3.73
N TYR A 55 2.29 -10.40 2.43
CA TYR A 55 3.16 -11.48 1.98
C TYR A 55 4.58 -11.38 2.58
N CYS A 56 5.22 -10.21 2.44
CA CYS A 56 6.60 -10.03 2.88
C CYS A 56 6.74 -10.19 4.39
N VAL A 57 5.80 -9.71 5.20
CA VAL A 57 5.87 -9.86 6.66
C VAL A 57 5.65 -11.32 7.07
N ILE A 58 4.70 -12.02 6.46
CA ILE A 58 4.48 -13.46 6.67
C ILE A 58 5.76 -14.26 6.44
N VAL A 59 6.43 -14.03 5.31
CA VAL A 59 7.65 -14.77 4.96
C VAL A 59 8.85 -14.31 5.82
N LYS A 60 9.07 -13.00 5.94
CA LYS A 60 10.26 -12.46 6.60
C LYS A 60 10.22 -12.61 8.11
N THR A 61 9.09 -12.27 8.73
CA THR A 61 8.95 -12.21 10.19
C THR A 61 8.55 -13.56 10.75
N HIS A 62 7.55 -14.20 10.14
CA HIS A 62 7.00 -15.46 10.65
C HIS A 62 7.61 -16.71 10.01
N LYS A 63 8.57 -16.52 9.08
CA LYS A 63 9.33 -17.59 8.43
C LYS A 63 8.45 -18.61 7.71
N VAL A 64 7.26 -18.21 7.30
CA VAL A 64 6.35 -19.08 6.56
C VAL A 64 6.96 -19.39 5.19
N ASP A 65 6.76 -20.62 4.72
CA ASP A 65 7.10 -21.04 3.36
C ASP A 65 6.54 -20.04 2.33
N SER A 66 7.41 -19.55 1.44
CA SER A 66 7.06 -18.47 0.52
C SER A 66 5.98 -18.86 -0.48
N THR A 67 5.98 -20.11 -0.94
CA THR A 67 4.98 -20.59 -1.90
C THR A 67 3.61 -20.66 -1.23
N LEU A 68 3.53 -21.21 -0.01
CA LEU A 68 2.28 -21.22 0.75
C LEU A 68 1.80 -19.83 1.13
N ALA A 69 2.70 -18.93 1.52
CA ALA A 69 2.37 -17.54 1.83
C ALA A 69 1.80 -16.83 0.60
N HIS A 70 2.40 -17.03 -0.57
CA HIS A 70 1.93 -16.44 -1.83
C HIS A 70 0.53 -16.95 -2.17
N HIS A 71 0.31 -18.26 -2.13
CA HIS A 71 -1.00 -18.85 -2.41
C HIS A 71 -2.08 -18.36 -1.44
N ALA A 72 -1.75 -18.22 -0.15
CA ALA A 72 -2.69 -17.73 0.85
C ALA A 72 -3.08 -16.27 0.61
N VAL A 73 -2.12 -15.42 0.26
CA VAL A 73 -2.38 -14.00 -0.02
C VAL A 73 -3.15 -13.81 -1.33
N ASP A 74 -2.84 -14.59 -2.36
CA ASP A 74 -3.55 -14.52 -3.66
C ASP A 74 -5.00 -15.01 -3.57
N ALA A 75 -5.25 -16.05 -2.77
CA ALA A 75 -6.60 -16.58 -2.56
C ALA A 75 -7.47 -15.67 -1.69
N GLU A 76 -6.87 -14.73 -0.97
CA GLU A 76 -7.57 -13.83 -0.07
C GLU A 76 -8.24 -12.68 -0.83
N HIS A 77 -9.54 -12.51 -0.64
CA HIS A 77 -10.24 -11.34 -1.18
C HIS A 77 -9.89 -10.08 -0.35
N MET A 78 -8.84 -9.37 -0.79
CA MET A 78 -8.29 -8.25 -0.04
C MET A 78 -9.14 -6.97 -0.15
N THR A 79 -10.21 -6.89 0.64
CA THR A 79 -10.92 -5.63 0.87
C THR A 79 -10.08 -4.69 1.75
N ARG A 80 -10.40 -3.38 1.76
CA ARG A 80 -9.72 -2.38 2.62
C ARG A 80 -9.80 -2.74 4.11
N GLU A 81 -10.96 -3.21 4.55
CA GLU A 81 -11.16 -3.66 5.93
C GLU A 81 -10.37 -4.93 6.21
N ARG A 82 -10.44 -5.89 5.29
CA ARG A 82 -9.70 -7.15 5.41
C ARG A 82 -8.20 -6.91 5.51
N PHE A 83 -7.65 -6.03 4.67
CA PHE A 83 -6.25 -5.62 4.74
C PHE A 83 -5.88 -5.04 6.11
N ARG A 84 -6.66 -4.10 6.64
CA ARG A 84 -6.37 -3.47 7.96
C ARG A 84 -6.39 -4.51 9.09
N ASN A 85 -7.35 -5.44 9.04
CA ASN A 85 -7.45 -6.52 10.02
C ASN A 85 -6.25 -7.49 9.91
N LEU A 86 -5.92 -7.95 8.70
CA LEU A 86 -4.77 -8.82 8.47
C LEU A 86 -3.45 -8.15 8.82
N PHE A 87 -3.28 -6.87 8.50
CA PHE A 87 -2.11 -6.10 8.90
C PHE A 87 -1.95 -6.11 10.43
N GLY A 88 -3.04 -5.88 11.17
CA GLY A 88 -3.06 -5.96 12.62
C GLY A 88 -2.59 -7.31 13.17
N VAL A 89 -3.02 -8.40 12.55
CA VAL A 89 -2.65 -9.78 12.93
C VAL A 89 -1.21 -10.10 12.56
N VAL A 90 -0.82 -9.84 11.31
CA VAL A 90 0.46 -10.24 10.74
C VAL A 90 1.61 -9.36 11.26
N VAL A 91 1.39 -8.05 11.41
CA VAL A 91 2.42 -7.13 11.92
C VAL A 91 2.38 -7.02 13.44
N GLY A 92 1.25 -7.39 14.08
CA GLY A 92 1.05 -7.22 15.52
C GLY A 92 0.81 -5.76 15.93
N LYS A 93 0.53 -4.87 14.97
CA LYS A 93 0.26 -3.44 15.19
C LYS A 93 -0.87 -2.98 14.30
N LYS A 94 -1.73 -2.11 14.82
CA LYS A 94 -2.76 -1.45 14.03
C LYS A 94 -2.16 -0.28 13.24
N ILE A 95 -2.72 -0.03 12.06
CA ILE A 95 -2.44 1.21 11.33
C ILE A 95 -3.02 2.38 12.14
N PRO A 96 -2.23 3.44 12.42
CA PRO A 96 -2.71 4.60 13.17
C PRO A 96 -3.96 5.23 12.55
N HIS A 97 -4.86 5.71 13.39
CA HIS A 97 -6.12 6.31 12.95
C HIS A 97 -5.89 7.43 11.93
N ASP A 98 -4.95 8.34 12.18
CA ASP A 98 -4.71 9.50 11.31
C ASP A 98 -4.21 9.10 9.91
N MET A 99 -3.45 8.01 9.83
CA MET A 99 -3.03 7.44 8.54
C MET A 99 -4.22 6.84 7.79
N THR A 100 -5.10 6.10 8.50
CA THR A 100 -6.33 5.56 7.90
C THR A 100 -7.30 6.67 7.48
N ALA A 101 -7.38 7.76 8.24
CA ALA A 101 -8.19 8.93 7.90
C ALA A 101 -7.65 9.63 6.65
N THR A 102 -6.32 9.77 6.54
CA THR A 102 -5.64 10.37 5.39
C THR A 102 -5.96 9.62 4.10
N ILE A 103 -5.77 8.30 4.06
CA ILE A 103 -6.05 7.51 2.84
C ILE A 103 -7.55 7.45 2.53
N LYS A 104 -8.42 7.45 3.55
CA LYS A 104 -9.88 7.43 3.36
C LYS A 104 -10.40 8.67 2.60
N LEU A 105 -9.78 9.83 2.79
CA LEU A 105 -10.10 11.03 2.02
C LEU A 105 -9.84 10.81 0.52
N ALA A 106 -8.71 10.18 0.17
CA ALA A 106 -8.39 9.84 -1.21
C ALA A 106 -9.27 8.70 -1.77
N GLU A 107 -9.56 7.68 -0.95
CA GLU A 107 -10.46 6.56 -1.31
C GLU A 107 -11.84 7.09 -1.72
N THR A 108 -12.37 8.06 -0.99
CA THR A 108 -13.67 8.69 -1.29
C THR A 108 -13.68 9.35 -2.67
N VAL A 109 -12.57 9.98 -3.07
CA VAL A 109 -12.42 10.60 -4.38
C VAL A 109 -12.34 9.52 -5.47
N ARG A 110 -11.54 8.47 -5.25
CA ARG A 110 -11.43 7.32 -6.16
C ARG A 110 -12.78 6.63 -6.38
N ASP A 111 -13.54 6.39 -5.32
CA ASP A 111 -14.83 5.73 -5.41
C ASP A 111 -15.83 6.59 -6.20
N LYS A 112 -15.85 7.91 -5.99
CA LYS A 112 -16.67 8.81 -6.82
C LYS A 112 -16.31 8.73 -8.30
N ILE A 113 -15.01 8.75 -8.64
CA ILE A 113 -14.53 8.64 -10.02
C ILE A 113 -15.01 7.33 -10.66
N LEU A 114 -14.81 6.19 -9.98
CA LEU A 114 -15.21 4.88 -10.51
C LEU A 114 -16.72 4.70 -10.62
N HIS A 115 -17.49 5.39 -9.78
CA HIS A 115 -18.95 5.42 -9.89
C HIS A 115 -19.46 6.49 -10.88
N GLY A 116 -18.59 7.13 -11.67
CA GLY A 116 -18.96 8.14 -12.65
C GLY A 116 -19.54 9.43 -12.05
N LYS A 117 -19.30 9.67 -10.75
CA LYS A 117 -19.78 10.87 -10.06
C LYS A 117 -18.84 12.05 -10.33
N PRO A 118 -19.37 13.28 -10.43
CA PRO A 118 -18.52 14.46 -10.64
C PRO A 118 -17.62 14.70 -9.43
N VAL A 119 -16.36 15.05 -9.72
CA VAL A 119 -15.33 15.36 -8.71
C VAL A 119 -14.58 16.61 -9.16
N SER A 120 -14.38 17.56 -8.25
CA SER A 120 -13.60 18.76 -8.56
C SER A 120 -12.12 18.44 -8.74
N GLN A 121 -11.44 19.18 -9.61
CA GLN A 121 -9.98 19.04 -9.76
C GLN A 121 -9.23 19.26 -8.45
N GLU A 122 -9.70 20.17 -7.59
CA GLU A 122 -9.09 20.41 -6.29
C GLU A 122 -9.17 19.16 -5.38
N ALA A 123 -10.32 18.48 -5.35
CA ALA A 123 -10.45 17.23 -4.61
C ALA A 123 -9.52 16.14 -5.15
N MET A 124 -9.35 16.05 -6.47
CA MET A 124 -8.44 15.09 -7.09
C MET A 124 -6.97 15.38 -6.75
N LYS A 125 -6.56 16.64 -6.81
CA LYS A 125 -5.21 17.07 -6.42
C LYS A 125 -4.91 16.75 -4.95
N ASN A 126 -5.87 17.02 -4.07
CA ASN A 126 -5.73 16.70 -2.65
C ASN A 126 -5.71 15.18 -2.40
N ALA A 127 -6.45 14.39 -3.18
CA ALA A 127 -6.38 12.94 -3.11
C ALA A 127 -4.98 12.40 -3.47
N VAL A 128 -4.35 12.94 -4.52
CA VAL A 128 -2.97 12.59 -4.88
C VAL A 128 -1.99 12.89 -3.72
N ILE A 129 -2.08 14.09 -3.12
CA ILE A 129 -1.26 14.47 -1.97
C ILE A 129 -1.47 13.49 -0.80
N ASN A 130 -2.72 13.16 -0.49
CA ASN A 130 -3.05 12.22 0.59
C ASN A 130 -2.49 10.81 0.34
N VAL A 131 -2.47 10.33 -0.91
CA VAL A 131 -1.85 9.04 -1.24
C VAL A 131 -0.33 9.08 -1.05
N ILE A 132 0.34 10.14 -1.52
CA ILE A 132 1.80 10.28 -1.35
C ILE A 132 2.16 10.35 0.14
N LYS A 133 1.39 11.12 0.93
CA LYS A 133 1.58 11.19 2.39
C LYS A 133 1.36 9.83 3.04
N TYR A 134 0.26 9.15 2.72
CA TYR A 134 0.00 7.80 3.22
C TYR A 134 1.15 6.84 2.87
N ALA A 135 1.68 6.89 1.66
CA ALA A 135 2.77 6.02 1.23
C ALA A 135 4.06 6.24 2.04
N ALA A 136 4.42 7.50 2.30
CA ALA A 136 5.56 7.85 3.14
C ALA A 136 5.35 7.37 4.58
N ASP A 137 4.23 7.73 5.21
CA ASP A 137 3.95 7.37 6.60
C ASP A 137 3.83 5.84 6.78
N PHE A 138 3.26 5.14 5.79
CA PHE A 138 3.15 3.68 5.80
C PHE A 138 4.49 2.99 5.64
N ASN A 139 5.40 3.52 4.80
CA ASN A 139 6.78 3.04 4.71
C ASN A 139 7.49 3.14 6.07
N GLU A 140 7.36 4.26 6.78
CA GLU A 140 7.95 4.42 8.11
C GLU A 140 7.37 3.41 9.11
N LEU A 141 6.03 3.29 9.16
CA LEU A 141 5.36 2.33 10.03
C LEU A 141 5.85 0.91 9.80
N VAL A 142 5.89 0.47 8.55
CA VAL A 142 6.29 -0.90 8.20
C VAL A 142 7.79 -1.10 8.39
N SER A 143 8.61 -0.10 8.09
CA SER A 143 10.06 -0.17 8.30
C SER A 143 10.39 -0.35 9.78
N ASN A 144 9.70 0.37 10.67
CA ASN A 144 9.90 0.28 12.12
C ASN A 144 9.48 -1.09 12.70
N ASN A 145 8.54 -1.80 12.07
CA ASN A 145 8.05 -3.09 12.58
C ASN A 145 8.64 -4.32 11.87
N ALA A 146 8.98 -4.21 10.59
CA ALA A 146 9.40 -5.34 9.75
C ALA A 146 10.64 -5.06 8.88
N ARG A 147 11.22 -3.85 8.96
CA ARG A 147 12.36 -3.41 8.13
C ARG A 147 12.07 -3.61 6.63
N LEU A 148 10.90 -3.18 6.19
CA LEU A 148 10.45 -3.19 4.80
C LEU A 148 9.95 -1.79 4.44
N LYS A 149 10.09 -1.42 3.17
CA LYS A 149 9.51 -0.19 2.59
C LYS A 149 8.60 -0.59 1.43
N PRO A 150 7.30 -0.83 1.68
CA PRO A 150 6.36 -1.32 0.65
C PRO A 150 6.24 -0.44 -0.59
N PHE A 151 6.31 0.87 -0.42
CA PHE A 151 6.36 1.85 -1.50
C PHE A 151 7.81 2.12 -1.92
N GLY A 152 8.56 1.06 -2.16
CA GLY A 152 9.98 1.08 -2.47
C GLY A 152 10.41 -0.24 -3.09
N SER A 153 11.71 -0.54 -3.05
CA SER A 153 12.20 -1.86 -3.50
C SER A 153 12.02 -2.91 -2.41
N LEU A 154 11.39 -4.02 -2.77
CA LEU A 154 11.30 -5.23 -1.95
C LEU A 154 12.33 -6.29 -2.37
N GLN A 155 13.30 -5.92 -3.22
CA GLN A 155 14.36 -6.84 -3.61
C GLN A 155 15.19 -7.25 -2.38
N GLY A 156 15.42 -8.56 -2.24
CA GLY A 156 16.19 -9.10 -1.12
C GLY A 156 15.48 -9.01 0.24
N PHE A 157 14.16 -8.78 0.28
CA PHE A 157 13.43 -8.54 1.53
C PHE A 157 13.62 -9.62 2.60
N ASN A 158 13.77 -10.90 2.18
CA ASN A 158 13.94 -12.04 3.06
C ASN A 158 15.41 -12.32 3.45
N GLY A 159 16.39 -11.71 2.76
CA GLY A 159 17.82 -11.97 2.95
C GLY A 159 18.16 -13.47 2.88
N ALA A 160 19.06 -13.94 3.75
CA ALA A 160 19.44 -15.35 3.90
C ALA A 160 18.54 -16.15 4.88
N GLY A 161 17.32 -15.66 5.15
CA GLY A 161 16.42 -16.30 6.12
C GLY A 161 15.87 -17.64 5.65
N LYS A 162 16.03 -18.69 6.45
CA LYS A 162 15.39 -19.99 6.21
C LYS A 162 13.92 -19.95 6.63
N THR A 163 13.05 -20.50 5.80
CA THR A 163 11.63 -20.69 6.09
C THR A 163 11.39 -22.00 6.84
N LEU A 164 10.26 -22.07 7.52
CA LEU A 164 9.75 -23.25 8.21
C LEU A 164 9.18 -24.24 7.20
N PRO A 165 9.11 -25.54 7.54
CA PRO A 165 8.48 -26.54 6.71
C PRO A 165 7.01 -26.21 6.40
N ALA A 166 6.52 -26.73 5.28
CA ALA A 166 5.16 -26.51 4.80
C ALA A 166 4.08 -26.87 5.84
N SER A 167 4.26 -27.94 6.60
CA SER A 167 3.31 -28.36 7.64
C SER A 167 3.12 -27.30 8.72
N THR A 168 4.21 -26.78 9.28
CA THR A 168 4.19 -25.71 10.30
C THR A 168 3.65 -24.40 9.71
N SER A 169 4.06 -24.07 8.49
CA SER A 169 3.62 -22.88 7.76
C SER A 169 2.09 -22.81 7.59
N ARG A 170 1.43 -23.95 7.30
CA ARG A 170 -0.04 -24.02 7.22
C ARG A 170 -0.72 -23.68 8.53
N TRP A 171 -0.20 -24.18 9.66
CA TRP A 171 -0.76 -23.87 10.98
C TRP A 171 -0.62 -22.39 11.33
N ILE A 172 0.52 -21.78 11.01
CA ILE A 172 0.75 -20.34 11.21
C ILE A 172 -0.26 -19.54 10.38
N LEU A 173 -0.40 -19.85 9.09
CA LEU A 173 -1.34 -19.12 8.22
C LEU A 173 -2.80 -19.27 8.65
N ARG A 174 -3.22 -20.48 9.06
CA ARG A 174 -4.56 -20.69 9.65
C ARG A 174 -4.75 -19.88 10.93
N GLY A 175 -3.74 -19.84 11.80
CA GLY A 175 -3.75 -19.01 13.01
C GLY A 175 -3.84 -17.50 12.73
N MET A 176 -3.33 -17.05 11.58
CA MET A 176 -3.48 -15.66 11.10
C MET A 176 -4.83 -15.40 10.41
N GLY A 177 -5.65 -16.43 10.24
CA GLY A 177 -6.99 -16.32 9.65
C GLY A 177 -7.02 -16.44 8.13
N PHE A 178 -6.01 -17.03 7.49
CA PHE A 178 -6.08 -17.41 6.07
C PHE A 178 -6.84 -18.74 5.91
N SER A 179 -7.64 -18.83 4.86
CA SER A 179 -8.38 -20.04 4.51
C SER A 179 -7.51 -20.99 3.68
N PHE A 180 -7.58 -22.29 3.97
CA PHE A 180 -6.83 -23.38 3.32
C PHE A 180 -7.69 -24.63 3.19
#